data_AF-A0A924IBC0-F1
#
_entry.id   AF-A0A924IBC0-F1
#
_cell.length_a   1.000
_cell.length_b   1.000
_cell.length_c   1.000
_cell.angle_alpha   90.00
_cell.angle_beta   90.00
_cell.angle_gamma   90.00
#
_symmetry.space_group_name_H-M   'P 1'
#
loop_
_entity.id
_entity.type
_entity.pdbx_description
1 polymer ?
#
loop_
_entity_poly.entity_id
_entity_poly.type
_entity_poly.pdbx_seq_one_letter_code
_entity_poly.pdbx_strand_id
1 'polypeptide(L)'
;MKQTSKKELALSMKAAGRTVEEIASALQCSPTYVANCLTDAGKITEYTDLYTSSVVQNEYARMFSGVLRFRNVEVARDSVAKIDALFHQFAQARDRRGQHQAQLMALIGKNRAEGIGKLDEAKVFLNWLVSHLDTATAPACDEEKMAEAIEREYAQVAPYEMALAFV
;
A
#
# COMPACT_ATOMS: atom_id res chain seq x y z
N MET A 1 -13.93 -38.77 3.59
CA MET A 1 -12.92 -37.99 4.33
C MET A 1 -12.94 -36.57 3.78
N LYS A 2 -13.30 -35.56 4.57
CA LYS A 2 -13.24 -34.15 4.14
C LYS A 2 -11.77 -33.79 3.92
N GLN A 3 -11.38 -33.43 2.70
CA GLN A 3 -10.05 -32.90 2.46
C GLN A 3 -9.95 -31.55 3.17
N THR A 4 -9.10 -31.50 4.20
CA THR A 4 -8.77 -30.27 4.91
C THR A 4 -8.22 -29.27 3.90
N SER A 5 -8.84 -28.11 3.79
CA SER A 5 -8.39 -27.10 2.82
C SER A 5 -7.06 -26.49 3.26
N LYS A 6 -6.26 -25.95 2.32
CA LYS A 6 -5.02 -25.24 2.64
C LYS A 6 -5.25 -24.10 3.66
N LYS A 7 -6.43 -23.47 3.63
CA LYS A 7 -6.86 -22.43 4.59
C LYS A 7 -7.01 -22.99 6.01
N GLU A 8 -7.69 -24.12 6.17
CA GLU A 8 -7.86 -24.77 7.48
C GLU A 8 -6.51 -25.24 8.06
N LEU A 9 -5.61 -25.75 7.21
CA LEU A 9 -4.26 -26.13 7.63
C LEU A 9 -3.41 -24.92 8.04
N ALA A 10 -3.51 -23.80 7.31
CA ALA A 10 -2.80 -22.57 7.67
C ALA A 10 -3.26 -22.05 9.04
N LEU A 11 -4.56 -22.12 9.33
CA LEU A 11 -5.13 -21.72 10.61
C LEU A 11 -4.68 -22.62 11.77
N SER A 12 -4.63 -23.93 11.57
CA SER A 12 -4.17 -24.87 12.60
C SER A 12 -2.67 -24.70 12.89
N MET A 13 -1.85 -24.48 11.85
CA MET A 13 -0.43 -24.22 12.02
C MET A 13 -0.14 -22.89 12.71
N LYS A 14 -0.95 -21.84 12.45
CA LYS A 14 -0.82 -20.57 13.19
C LYS A 14 -1.23 -20.72 14.65
N ALA A 15 -2.24 -21.53 14.95
CA ALA A 15 -2.62 -21.85 16.33
C ALA A 15 -1.51 -22.61 17.07
N ALA A 16 -0.70 -23.40 16.36
CA ALA A 16 0.50 -24.04 16.87
C ALA A 16 1.72 -23.09 17.03
N GLY A 17 1.54 -21.78 16.80
CA GLY A 17 2.56 -20.77 17.02
C GLY A 17 3.52 -20.51 15.85
N ARG A 18 3.30 -21.13 14.68
CA ARG A 18 4.20 -20.95 13.52
C ARG A 18 4.11 -19.55 12.91
N THR A 19 5.21 -19.11 12.30
CA THR A 19 5.25 -17.86 11.53
C THR A 19 4.60 -18.03 10.15
N VAL A 20 4.32 -16.92 9.46
CA VAL A 20 3.65 -16.97 8.14
C VAL A 20 4.55 -17.64 7.10
N GLU A 21 5.86 -17.41 7.19
CA GLU A 21 6.90 -17.97 6.33
C GLU A 21 7.04 -19.48 6.51
N GLU A 22 7.02 -19.96 7.76
CA GLU A 22 7.07 -21.38 8.09
C GLU A 22 5.84 -22.12 7.54
N ILE A 23 4.66 -21.51 7.67
CA ILE A 23 3.41 -22.07 7.15
C ILE A 23 3.44 -22.09 5.62
N ALA A 24 3.92 -21.01 4.99
CA ALA A 24 4.02 -20.90 3.54
C ALA A 24 4.95 -21.97 2.95
N SER A 25 6.11 -22.18 3.59
CA SER A 25 7.06 -23.23 3.22
C SER A 25 6.46 -24.62 3.39
N ALA A 26 5.80 -24.90 4.52
CA ALA A 26 5.17 -26.18 4.80
C ALA A 26 4.01 -26.52 3.84
N LEU A 27 3.25 -25.50 3.41
CA LEU A 27 2.11 -25.66 2.49
C LEU A 27 2.47 -25.47 1.01
N GLN A 28 3.75 -25.22 0.72
CA GLN A 28 4.26 -24.90 -0.61
C GLN A 28 3.39 -23.84 -1.32
N CYS A 29 3.15 -22.72 -0.62
CA CYS A 29 2.35 -21.62 -1.14
C CYS A 29 3.03 -20.28 -0.81
N SER A 30 2.51 -19.18 -1.37
CA SER A 30 3.11 -17.88 -1.10
C SER A 30 2.82 -17.41 0.34
N PRO A 31 3.78 -16.79 1.02
CA PRO A 31 3.56 -16.13 2.32
C PRO A 31 2.37 -15.15 2.30
N THR A 32 2.19 -14.42 1.19
CA THR A 32 1.02 -13.57 0.95
C THR A 32 -0.31 -14.32 1.06
N TYR A 33 -0.40 -15.53 0.48
CA TYR A 33 -1.62 -16.34 0.53
C TYR A 33 -1.96 -16.75 1.97
N VAL A 34 -0.95 -17.15 2.75
CA VAL A 34 -1.11 -17.50 4.16
C VAL A 34 -1.54 -16.29 4.97
N ALA A 35 -0.87 -15.16 4.82
CA ALA A 35 -1.21 -13.92 5.51
C ALA A 35 -2.65 -13.49 5.25
N ASN A 36 -3.09 -13.47 3.98
CA ASN A 36 -4.48 -13.14 3.64
C ASN A 36 -5.47 -14.13 4.28
N CYS A 37 -5.17 -15.43 4.30
CA CYS A 37 -6.02 -16.43 4.96
C CYS A 37 -6.15 -16.18 6.47
N LEU A 38 -5.08 -15.71 7.12
CA LEU A 38 -5.06 -15.38 8.54
C LEU A 38 -5.79 -14.07 8.83
N THR A 39 -5.59 -13.03 8.01
CA THR A 39 -6.31 -11.76 8.09
C THR A 39 -7.81 -11.95 7.91
N ASP A 40 -8.24 -12.73 6.90
CA ASP A 40 -9.65 -13.09 6.68
C ASP A 40 -10.28 -13.81 7.89
N ALA A 41 -9.46 -14.52 8.68
CA ALA A 41 -9.89 -15.22 9.89
C ALA A 41 -9.75 -14.35 11.16
N GLY A 42 -9.44 -13.07 11.03
CA GLY A 42 -9.29 -12.13 12.13
C GLY A 42 -8.06 -12.38 13.01
N LYS A 43 -7.05 -13.09 12.50
CA LYS A 43 -5.80 -13.33 13.23
C LYS A 43 -4.81 -12.19 12.95
N ILE A 44 -4.25 -11.64 14.01
CA ILE A 44 -3.19 -10.63 13.91
C ILE A 44 -1.92 -11.33 13.42
N THR A 45 -1.37 -10.83 12.32
CA THR A 45 -0.11 -11.30 11.75
C THR A 45 0.90 -10.19 11.79
N GLU A 46 2.09 -10.47 12.32
CA GLU A 46 3.25 -9.56 12.23
C GLU A 46 3.89 -9.56 10.83
N TYR A 47 3.40 -10.45 9.94
CA TYR A 47 3.86 -10.56 8.56
C TYR A 47 3.54 -9.31 7.76
N THR A 48 4.58 -8.55 7.46
CA THR A 48 4.52 -7.30 6.72
C THR A 48 5.20 -7.50 5.37
N ASP A 49 4.42 -7.54 4.30
CA ASP A 49 4.89 -7.62 2.91
C ASP A 49 4.16 -6.59 2.02
N LEU A 50 4.76 -6.26 0.88
CA LEU A 50 4.21 -5.39 -0.16
C LEU A 50 2.80 -5.83 -0.59
N TYR A 51 2.51 -7.13 -0.45
CA TYR A 51 1.28 -7.77 -0.88
C TYR A 51 0.22 -7.97 0.22
N THR A 52 0.50 -7.67 1.48
CA THR A 52 -0.43 -7.88 2.61
C THR A 52 -0.69 -6.61 3.40
N SER A 53 0.33 -5.76 3.54
CA SER A 53 0.35 -4.56 4.38
C SER A 53 -0.03 -3.28 3.65
N SER A 54 -0.36 -3.41 2.36
CA SER A 54 -0.52 -2.27 1.47
C SER A 54 -1.88 -1.57 1.58
N VAL A 55 -2.75 -2.07 2.47
CA VAL A 55 -3.82 -1.27 3.06
C VAL A 55 -3.16 -0.39 4.13
N VAL A 56 -2.57 0.71 3.67
CA VAL A 56 -1.99 1.76 4.52
C VAL A 56 -2.96 2.04 5.66
N GLN A 57 -2.56 1.81 6.91
CA GLN A 57 -3.38 1.95 8.12
C GLN A 57 -3.73 3.41 8.44
N ASN A 58 -4.05 4.22 7.44
CA ASN A 58 -4.48 5.60 7.62
C ASN A 58 -5.97 5.76 7.29
N GLU A 59 -6.48 6.96 7.51
CA GLU A 59 -7.86 7.38 7.26
C GLU A 59 -8.43 7.01 5.87
N TYR A 60 -7.58 6.89 4.84
CA TYR A 60 -7.96 6.53 3.46
C TYR A 60 -8.12 5.02 3.25
N ALA A 61 -7.65 4.15 4.16
CA ALA A 61 -7.76 2.68 4.05
C ALA A 61 -9.18 2.21 3.72
N ARG A 62 -10.17 2.84 4.37
CA ARG A 62 -11.59 2.50 4.18
C ARG A 62 -12.06 2.80 2.77
N MET A 63 -11.57 3.89 2.17
CA MET A 63 -11.96 4.33 0.83
C MET A 63 -11.38 3.43 -0.26
N PHE A 64 -10.20 2.85 -0.04
CA PHE A 64 -9.56 1.93 -0.98
C PHE A 64 -9.89 0.45 -0.75
N SER A 65 -10.72 0.13 0.25
CA SER A 65 -11.13 -1.24 0.55
C SER A 65 -11.91 -1.86 -0.62
N GLY A 66 -11.41 -2.99 -1.13
CA GLY A 66 -12.05 -3.72 -2.23
C GLY A 66 -11.99 -3.04 -3.61
N VAL A 67 -11.27 -1.92 -3.72
CA VAL A 67 -11.04 -1.20 -4.99
C VAL A 67 -10.15 -2.02 -5.93
N LEU A 68 -9.14 -2.70 -5.39
CA LEU A 68 -8.15 -3.38 -6.21
C LEU A 68 -8.61 -4.78 -6.64
N ARG A 69 -9.01 -4.92 -7.91
CA ARG A 69 -9.39 -6.20 -8.53
C ARG A 69 -8.75 -6.31 -9.92
N PHE A 70 -8.29 -7.51 -10.27
CA PHE A 70 -7.62 -7.76 -11.55
C PHE A 70 -7.86 -9.21 -11.98
N ARG A 71 -9.14 -9.63 -11.95
CA ARG A 71 -9.53 -10.96 -12.42
C ARG A 71 -9.32 -11.09 -13.93
N ASN A 72 -9.62 -10.04 -14.68
CA ASN A 72 -9.37 -9.87 -16.10
C ASN A 72 -9.06 -8.39 -16.38
N VAL A 73 -8.73 -8.06 -17.63
CA VAL A 73 -8.41 -6.69 -18.08
C VAL A 73 -9.54 -5.70 -17.80
N GLU A 74 -10.80 -6.06 -18.04
CA GLU A 74 -11.94 -5.16 -17.79
C GLU A 74 -12.09 -4.84 -16.30
N VAL A 75 -11.96 -5.83 -15.42
CA VAL A 75 -11.99 -5.62 -13.96
C VAL A 75 -10.80 -4.79 -13.48
N ALA A 76 -9.64 -4.91 -14.14
CA ALA A 76 -8.48 -4.05 -13.87
C ALA A 76 -8.77 -2.60 -14.27
N ARG A 77 -9.42 -2.36 -15.42
CA ARG A 77 -9.86 -1.03 -15.85
C ARG A 77 -10.87 -0.42 -14.87
N ASP A 78 -11.85 -1.19 -14.42
CA ASP A 78 -12.82 -0.74 -13.41
C ASP A 78 -12.13 -0.34 -12.10
N SER A 79 -11.09 -1.08 -11.71
CA SER A 79 -10.31 -0.78 -10.52
C SER A 79 -9.52 0.50 -10.68
N VAL A 80 -8.88 0.69 -11.83
CA VAL A 80 -8.19 1.94 -12.17
C VAL A 80 -9.15 3.12 -12.23
N ALA A 81 -10.33 2.97 -12.82
CA ALA A 81 -11.33 4.04 -12.87
C ALA A 81 -11.79 4.51 -11.47
N LYS A 82 -11.89 3.57 -10.51
CA LYS A 82 -12.16 3.92 -9.10
C LYS A 82 -11.00 4.63 -8.43
N ILE A 83 -9.77 4.18 -8.69
CA ILE A 83 -8.55 4.86 -8.19
C ILE A 83 -8.48 6.27 -8.75
N ASP A 84 -8.78 6.44 -10.02
CA ASP A 84 -8.80 7.73 -10.72
C ASP A 84 -9.84 8.69 -10.14
N ALA A 85 -11.06 8.21 -9.89
CA ALA A 85 -12.11 9.00 -9.25
C ALA A 85 -11.69 9.47 -7.85
N LEU A 86 -11.08 8.59 -7.05
CA LEU A 86 -10.55 8.96 -5.73
C LEU A 86 -9.40 9.97 -5.84
N PHE A 87 -8.48 9.78 -6.78
CA PHE A 87 -7.38 10.73 -7.04
C PHE A 87 -7.92 12.14 -7.32
N HIS A 88 -8.90 12.27 -8.22
CA HIS A 88 -9.51 13.56 -8.53
C HIS A 88 -10.32 14.14 -7.36
N GLN A 89 -10.99 13.29 -6.57
CA GLN A 89 -11.68 13.72 -5.36
C GLN A 89 -10.70 14.33 -4.34
N PHE A 90 -9.55 13.69 -4.12
CA PHE A 90 -8.51 14.22 -3.25
C PHE A 90 -7.87 15.49 -3.82
N ALA A 91 -7.70 15.58 -5.15
CA ALA A 91 -7.25 16.81 -5.81
C ALA A 91 -8.21 17.99 -5.56
N GLN A 92 -9.52 17.77 -5.68
CA GLN A 92 -10.54 18.79 -5.38
C GLN A 92 -10.52 19.21 -3.91
N ALA A 93 -10.27 18.27 -2.99
CA ALA A 93 -10.14 18.53 -1.56
C ALA A 93 -8.78 19.16 -1.17
N ARG A 94 -7.87 19.39 -2.14
CA ARG A 94 -6.47 19.79 -1.90
C ARG A 94 -5.70 18.83 -0.98
N ASP A 95 -6.12 17.57 -0.94
CA ASP A 95 -5.48 16.52 -0.19
C ASP A 95 -4.43 15.82 -1.05
N ARG A 96 -3.15 16.11 -0.78
CA ARG A 96 -2.02 15.47 -1.47
C ARG A 96 -1.73 14.07 -0.93
N ARG A 97 -2.03 13.82 0.36
CA ARG A 97 -1.79 12.52 0.98
C ARG A 97 -2.73 11.49 0.37
N GLY A 98 -3.99 11.84 0.17
CA GLY A 98 -4.96 11.03 -0.56
C GLY A 98 -4.57 10.77 -2.02
N GLN A 99 -4.05 11.77 -2.75
CA GLN A 99 -3.56 11.60 -4.12
C GLN A 99 -2.37 10.62 -4.18
N HIS A 100 -1.39 10.77 -3.30
CA HIS A 100 -0.28 9.83 -3.19
C HIS A 100 -0.76 8.42 -2.82
N GLN A 101 -1.78 8.32 -1.97
CA GLN A 101 -2.39 7.04 -1.62
C GLN A 101 -3.02 6.36 -2.85
N ALA A 102 -3.70 7.11 -3.71
CA ALA A 102 -4.24 6.59 -4.97
C ALA A 102 -3.12 6.10 -5.91
N GLN A 103 -2.03 6.87 -6.03
CA GLN A 103 -0.85 6.49 -6.81
C GLN A 103 -0.20 5.19 -6.29
N LEU A 104 0.02 5.10 -4.98
CA LEU A 104 0.52 3.87 -4.34
C LEU A 104 -0.41 2.69 -4.65
N MET A 105 -1.72 2.91 -4.61
CA MET A 105 -2.68 1.85 -4.88
C MET A 105 -2.63 1.32 -6.30
N ALA A 106 -2.44 2.18 -7.29
CA ALA A 106 -2.19 1.75 -8.66
C ALA A 106 -0.87 0.97 -8.79
N LEU A 107 0.20 1.39 -8.12
CA LEU A 107 1.48 0.67 -8.11
C LEU A 107 1.37 -0.72 -7.52
N ILE A 108 0.64 -0.86 -6.40
CA ILE A 108 0.36 -2.15 -5.77
C ILE A 108 -0.46 -3.03 -6.72
N GLY A 109 -1.44 -2.46 -7.43
CA GLY A 109 -2.19 -3.14 -8.48
C GLY A 109 -1.31 -3.70 -9.59
N LYS A 110 -0.43 -2.87 -10.14
CA LYS A 110 0.55 -3.23 -11.16
C LYS A 110 1.41 -4.40 -10.70
N ASN A 111 2.06 -4.27 -9.53
CA ASN A 111 2.98 -5.28 -9.02
C ASN A 111 2.26 -6.61 -8.69
N ARG A 112 1.04 -6.55 -8.15
CA ARG A 112 0.24 -7.75 -7.87
C ARG A 112 -0.16 -8.48 -9.14
N ALA A 113 -0.62 -7.76 -10.16
CA ALA A 113 -1.00 -8.37 -11.44
C ALA A 113 0.21 -9.01 -12.13
N GLU A 114 1.36 -8.33 -12.13
CA GLU A 114 2.60 -8.86 -12.68
C GLU A 114 3.11 -10.10 -11.92
N GLY A 115 3.07 -10.09 -10.58
CA GLY A 115 3.49 -11.20 -9.75
C GLY A 115 2.68 -12.50 -9.93
N ILE A 116 1.47 -12.41 -10.49
CA ILE A 116 0.65 -13.57 -10.86
C ILE A 116 0.63 -13.88 -12.36
N GLY A 117 1.50 -13.24 -13.14
CA GLY A 117 1.64 -13.45 -14.59
C GLY A 117 0.59 -12.75 -15.45
N LYS A 118 -0.20 -11.84 -14.88
CA LYS A 118 -1.26 -11.09 -15.57
C LYS A 118 -0.72 -9.78 -16.13
N LEU A 119 0.08 -9.91 -17.18
CA LEU A 119 0.82 -8.79 -17.76
C LEU A 119 -0.09 -7.75 -18.41
N ASP A 120 -1.20 -8.16 -19.02
CA ASP A 120 -2.10 -7.22 -19.68
C ASP A 120 -2.89 -6.39 -18.67
N GLU A 121 -3.31 -6.97 -17.56
CA GLU A 121 -3.88 -6.25 -16.42
C GLU A 121 -2.85 -5.31 -15.80
N ALA A 122 -1.60 -5.76 -15.63
CA ALA A 122 -0.52 -4.93 -15.10
C ALA A 122 -0.27 -3.69 -15.97
N LYS A 123 -0.36 -3.81 -17.30
CA LYS A 123 -0.25 -2.67 -18.23
C LYS A 123 -1.33 -1.62 -18.00
N VAL A 124 -2.55 -2.02 -17.62
CA VAL A 124 -3.63 -1.06 -17.33
C VAL A 124 -3.24 -0.14 -16.17
N PHE A 125 -2.73 -0.71 -15.08
CA PHE A 125 -2.25 0.07 -13.94
C PHE A 125 -1.00 0.89 -14.29
N LEU A 126 -0.07 0.32 -15.06
CA LEU A 126 1.14 1.03 -15.51
C LEU A 126 0.81 2.28 -16.33
N ASN A 127 -0.10 2.17 -17.30
CA ASN A 127 -0.47 3.29 -18.16
C ASN A 127 -1.06 4.45 -17.35
N TRP A 128 -1.90 4.14 -16.36
CA TRP A 128 -2.43 5.15 -15.46
C TRP A 128 -1.35 5.78 -14.58
N LEU A 129 -0.39 4.99 -14.07
CA LEU A 129 0.73 5.53 -13.30
C LEU A 129 1.60 6.48 -14.12
N VAL A 130 1.92 6.12 -15.36
CA VAL A 130 2.74 6.96 -16.25
C VAL A 130 2.07 8.31 -16.48
N SER A 131 0.74 8.36 -16.63
CA SER A 131 0.02 9.62 -16.83
C SER A 131 -0.11 10.46 -15.55
N HIS A 132 -0.04 9.86 -14.36
CA HIS A 132 -0.30 10.53 -13.07
C HIS A 132 0.95 10.74 -12.21
N LEU A 133 2.10 10.18 -12.60
CA LEU A 133 3.40 10.41 -11.97
C LEU A 133 4.24 11.45 -12.71
N ASP A 134 3.73 12.03 -13.81
CA ASP A 134 4.43 13.07 -14.54
C ASP A 134 4.55 14.34 -13.68
N THR A 135 5.76 14.56 -13.14
CA THR A 135 6.09 15.63 -12.21
C THR A 135 6.03 17.02 -12.84
N ALA A 136 5.88 17.13 -14.17
CA ALA A 136 5.78 18.40 -14.87
C ALA A 136 4.54 19.23 -14.51
N THR A 137 3.51 18.62 -13.91
CA THR A 137 2.24 19.31 -13.57
C THR A 137 1.87 19.24 -12.10
N ALA A 138 2.75 18.71 -11.24
CA ALA A 138 2.51 18.70 -9.81
C ALA A 138 2.46 20.16 -9.29
N PRO A 139 1.32 20.64 -8.75
CA PRO A 139 1.29 21.97 -8.17
C PRO A 139 2.33 22.06 -7.06
N ALA A 140 3.11 23.15 -6.98
CA ALA A 140 4.10 23.35 -5.93
C ALA A 140 3.48 23.11 -4.55
N CYS A 141 4.09 22.22 -3.75
CA CYS A 141 3.62 21.88 -2.41
C CYS A 141 3.85 23.08 -1.51
N ASP A 142 2.78 23.76 -1.05
CA ASP A 142 2.75 24.87 -0.07
C ASP A 142 4.17 25.24 0.42
N GLU A 143 4.95 25.91 -0.44
CA GLU A 143 6.38 26.15 -0.19
C GLU A 143 6.56 26.96 1.08
N GLU A 144 5.57 27.81 1.37
CA GLU A 144 5.46 28.64 2.57
C GLU A 144 5.37 27.81 3.87
N LYS A 145 4.58 26.71 3.89
CA LYS A 145 4.46 25.88 5.11
C LYS A 145 5.67 24.98 5.33
N MET A 146 6.28 24.50 4.24
CA MET A 146 7.52 23.75 4.33
C MET A 146 8.67 24.66 4.76
N ALA A 147 8.74 25.89 4.23
CA ALA A 147 9.71 26.90 4.66
C ALA A 147 9.52 27.29 6.13
N GLU A 148 8.29 27.54 6.59
CA GLU A 148 8.00 27.82 8.01
C GLU A 148 8.32 26.65 8.94
N ALA A 149 8.08 25.40 8.51
CA ALA A 149 8.42 24.20 9.27
C ALA A 149 9.94 24.02 9.37
N ILE A 150 10.65 24.20 8.27
CA ILE A 150 12.11 24.17 8.19
C ILE A 150 12.71 25.29 9.06
N GLU A 151 12.18 26.51 8.99
CA GLU A 151 12.65 27.67 9.77
C GLU A 151 12.41 27.47 11.27
N ARG A 152 11.28 26.88 11.68
CA ARG A 152 11.03 26.47 13.06
C ARG A 152 11.99 25.38 13.54
N GLU A 153 12.30 24.43 12.68
CA GLU A 153 13.22 23.34 12.99
C GLU A 153 14.65 23.88 13.16
N TYR A 154 15.12 24.77 12.28
CA TYR A 154 16.41 25.46 12.44
C TYR A 154 16.45 26.38 13.68
N ALA A 155 15.35 27.06 14.01
CA ALA A 155 15.26 27.87 15.22
C ALA A 155 15.31 27.03 16.52
N GLN A 156 14.90 25.77 16.48
CA GLN A 156 15.00 24.83 17.60
C GLN A 156 16.36 24.14 17.72
N VAL A 157 17.15 24.07 16.65
CA VAL A 157 18.53 23.53 16.66
C VAL A 157 19.56 24.57 17.11
N ALA A 158 19.32 25.86 16.84
CA ALA A 158 20.19 26.98 17.24
C ALA A 158 20.58 27.06 18.74
N PRO A 159 19.75 26.65 19.73
CA PRO A 159 20.15 26.66 21.13
C PRO A 159 21.22 25.61 21.49
N TYR A 160 21.30 24.50 20.73
CA TYR A 160 22.21 23.39 21.06
C TYR A 160 23.62 23.59 20.49
N GLU A 161 23.74 24.31 19.37
CA GLU A 161 25.07 24.66 18.82
C GLU A 161 25.74 25.81 19.57
N MET A 162 24.99 26.74 20.18
CA MET A 162 25.57 27.76 21.08
C MET A 162 26.15 27.17 22.38
N ALA A 163 25.64 26.03 22.84
CA ALA A 163 26.11 25.38 24.06
C ALA A 163 27.47 24.65 23.87
N LEU A 164 27.86 24.34 22.64
CA LEU A 164 29.13 23.67 22.32
C LEU A 164 30.25 24.63 21.90
N ALA A 165 29.94 25.92 21.73
CA ALA A 165 30.93 26.95 21.37
C ALA A 165 31.67 27.57 22.59
N PHE A 166 31.39 27.10 23.82
CA PHE A 166 31.96 27.63 25.07
C PHE A 166 32.60 26.56 25.98
N VAL A 167 33.19 25.51 25.41
CA VAL A 167 34.09 24.58 26.15
C VAL A 167 35.50 24.63 25.58
#